data_AF-A0A9P0YHI5-F1
#
_entry.id   AF-A0A9P0YHI5-F1
#
_cell.length_a   1.000
_cell.length_b   1.000
_cell.length_c   1.000
_cell.angle_alpha   90.00
_cell.angle_beta   90.00
_cell.angle_gamma   90.00
#
_symmetry.space_group_name_H-M   'P 1'
#
loop_
_entity.id
_entity.type
_entity.pdbx_description
1 polymer ?
#
loop_
_entity_poly.entity_id
_entity_poly.type
_entity_poly.pdbx_seq_one_letter_code
_entity_poly.pdbx_strand_id
1 'polypeptide(L)' 'MREEFWDTAPHYGGQKEIWNALQAATEATDITLARTIVNSAGIIVHSPDMTICYDERGAKYELPKYVLSEPTNLKGEKT' A
#
# COMPACT_ATOMS: atom_id res chain seq x y z
N MET A 1 9.53 8.17 -7.22
CA MET A 1 9.47 7.85 -5.77
C MET A 1 8.37 6.85 -5.42
N ARG A 2 7.06 7.13 -5.61
CA ARG A 2 6.01 6.12 -5.37
C ARG A 2 6.05 4.98 -6.40
N GLU A 3 6.15 5.32 -7.68
CA GLU A 3 6.25 4.33 -8.77
C GLU A 3 7.51 3.44 -8.61
N GLU A 4 8.66 4.05 -8.37
CA GLU A 4 9.92 3.33 -8.08
C GLU A 4 9.81 2.35 -6.89
N PHE A 5 9.04 2.70 -5.85
CA PHE A 5 8.77 1.78 -4.76
C PHE A 5 7.98 0.57 -5.26
N TRP A 6 6.89 0.78 -6.01
CA TRP A 6 6.06 -0.32 -6.51
C TRP A 6 6.79 -1.23 -7.51
N ASP A 7 7.69 -0.68 -8.32
CA ASP A 7 8.55 -1.46 -9.22
C ASP A 7 9.51 -2.39 -8.46
N THR A 8 9.95 -1.97 -7.27
CA THR A 8 10.94 -2.71 -6.47
C THR A 8 10.32 -3.56 -5.36
N ALA A 9 9.11 -3.24 -4.90
CA ALA A 9 8.44 -3.86 -3.75
C ALA A 9 8.37 -5.40 -3.80
N PRO A 10 8.09 -6.05 -4.94
CA PRO A 10 8.10 -7.52 -5.02
C PRO A 10 9.43 -8.19 -4.66
N HIS A 11 10.56 -7.45 -4.69
CA HIS A 11 11.87 -7.97 -4.31
C HIS A 11 12.10 -8.01 -2.79
N TYR A 12 11.22 -7.38 -1.99
CA TYR A 12 11.31 -7.41 -0.52
C TYR A 12 10.73 -8.69 0.11
N GLY A 13 10.31 -9.64 -0.72
CA GLY A 13 9.73 -10.92 -0.30
C GLY A 13 8.21 -10.94 -0.37
N GLY A 14 7.63 -12.07 0.04
CA GLY A 14 6.20 -12.32 -0.11
C GLY A 14 5.77 -12.56 -1.56
N GLN A 15 4.46 -12.56 -1.80
CA GLN A 15 3.85 -12.79 -3.11
C GLN A 15 3.63 -11.48 -3.87
N LYS A 16 3.96 -11.47 -5.17
CA LYS A 16 3.81 -10.30 -6.06
C LYS A 16 2.35 -9.87 -6.16
N GLU A 17 1.42 -10.83 -6.13
CA GLU A 17 -0.02 -10.61 -6.18
C GLU A 17 -0.51 -9.77 -4.99
N ILE A 18 0.08 -9.99 -3.81
CA ILE A 18 -0.22 -9.21 -2.61
C ILE A 18 0.34 -7.80 -2.72
N TRP A 19 1.55 -7.64 -3.26
CA TRP A 19 2.11 -6.31 -3.54
C TRP A 19 1.23 -5.51 -4.51
N ASN A 20 0.75 -6.15 -5.58
CA ASN A 20 -0.17 -5.52 -6.53
C ASN A 20 -1.50 -5.14 -5.87
N ALA A 21 -2.04 -6.00 -4.99
CA ALA A 21 -3.27 -5.70 -4.26
C ALA A 21 -3.08 -4.55 -3.26
N LEU A 22 -1.96 -4.50 -2.55
CA LEU A 22 -1.60 -3.39 -1.67
C LEU A 22 -1.51 -2.09 -2.47
N GLN A 23 -0.83 -2.10 -3.63
CA GLN A 23 -0.78 -0.94 -4.51
C GLN A 23 -2.18 -0.47 -4.91
N ALA A 24 -3.02 -1.37 -5.42
CA ALA A 24 -4.38 -1.04 -5.82
C ALA A 24 -5.22 -0.51 -4.63
N ALA A 25 -5.01 -1.03 -3.42
CA ALA A 25 -5.67 -0.54 -2.22
C ALA A 25 -5.19 0.86 -1.81
N THR A 26 -3.90 1.19 -2.00
CA THR A 26 -3.36 2.55 -1.75
C THR A 26 -3.84 3.57 -2.78
N GLU A 27 -4.14 3.13 -4.00
CA GLU A 27 -4.60 3.97 -5.11
C GLU A 27 -6.15 4.07 -5.18
N ALA A 28 -6.85 3.32 -4.33
CA ALA A 28 -8.31 3.32 -4.29
C ALA A 28 -8.86 4.70 -3.91
N THR A 29 -9.91 5.14 -4.62
CA THR A 29 -10.54 6.45 -4.43
C THR A 29 -11.31 6.60 -3.12
N ASP A 30 -11.70 5.47 -2.51
CA ASP A 30 -12.47 5.45 -1.27
C ASP A 30 -12.10 4.25 -0.39
N ILE A 31 -12.41 4.40 0.90
CA ILE A 31 -12.09 3.40 1.95
C ILE A 31 -12.83 2.08 1.70
N THR A 32 -14.03 2.09 1.09
CA THR A 32 -14.80 0.87 0.86
C THR A 32 -14.13 0.01 -0.20
N LEU A 33 -13.66 0.62 -1.29
CA LEU A 33 -12.89 -0.05 -2.33
C LEU A 33 -11.56 -0.59 -1.79
N ALA A 34 -10.81 0.23 -1.06
CA ALA A 34 -9.56 -0.20 -0.42
C ALA A 34 -9.77 -1.43 0.48
N ARG A 35 -10.79 -1.40 1.35
CA ARG A 35 -11.15 -2.53 2.21
C ARG A 35 -11.55 -3.77 1.41
N THR A 36 -12.28 -3.59 0.30
CA THR A 36 -12.68 -4.70 -0.55
C THR A 36 -11.47 -5.38 -1.18
N ILE A 37 -10.51 -4.61 -1.69
CA ILE A 37 -9.26 -5.13 -2.26
C ILE A 37 -8.46 -5.91 -1.21
N VAL A 38 -8.23 -5.29 -0.04
CA VAL A 38 -7.50 -5.90 1.09
C VAL A 38 -8.13 -7.23 1.50
N ASN A 39 -9.45 -7.25 1.71
CA ASN A 39 -10.16 -8.46 2.12
C ASN A 39 -10.13 -9.54 1.03
N SER A 40 -10.27 -9.16 -0.25
CA SER A 40 -10.30 -10.11 -1.36
C SER A 40 -8.95 -10.76 -1.62
N ALA A 41 -7.86 -10.08 -1.26
CA ALA A 41 -6.49 -10.56 -1.39
C ALA A 41 -6.00 -11.35 -0.15
N GLY A 42 -6.84 -11.53 0.88
CA GLY A 42 -6.42 -12.20 2.13
C GLY A 42 -5.39 -11.40 2.93
N ILE A 43 -5.41 -10.07 2.79
CA ILE A 43 -4.46 -9.19 3.48
C ILE A 43 -4.99 -8.88 4.89
N ILE A 44 -4.13 -9.08 5.88
CA ILE A 44 -4.37 -8.78 7.28
C ILE A 44 -3.69 -7.45 7.61
N VAL A 45 -4.49 -6.40 7.86
CA VAL A 45 -3.99 -5.07 8.23
C VAL A 45 -3.63 -5.07 9.71
N HIS A 46 -2.33 -4.93 10.02
CA HIS A 46 -1.84 -4.93 11.40
C HIS A 46 -1.79 -3.52 11.99
N SER A 47 -1.31 -2.55 11.22
CA SER A 47 -1.36 -1.14 11.59
C SER A 47 -2.56 -0.46 10.94
N PRO A 48 -3.36 0.34 11.66
CA PRO A 48 -4.61 0.93 11.14
C PRO A 48 -4.39 1.87 9.95
N ASP A 49 -3.18 2.37 9.75
CA ASP A 49 -2.76 3.20 8.63
C ASP A 49 -2.19 2.39 7.45
N MET A 50 -2.31 1.05 7.46
CA MET A 50 -1.76 0.12 6.46
C MET A 50 -0.23 0.14 6.30
N THR A 51 0.51 0.79 7.20
CA THR A 51 1.99 0.78 7.15
C THR A 51 2.58 -0.61 7.39
N ILE A 52 1.85 -1.50 8.06
CA ILE A 52 2.22 -2.90 8.29
C ILE A 52 1.01 -3.78 7.95
N CYS A 53 1.21 -4.68 6.99
CA CYS A 53 0.25 -5.69 6.56
C CYS A 53 0.91 -7.08 6.54
N TYR A 54 0.08 -8.11 6.62
CA TYR A 54 0.50 -9.51 6.46
C TYR A 54 -0.39 -10.22 5.43
N ASP A 55 0.12 -11.27 4.80
CA ASP A 55 -0.74 -12.25 4.10
C ASP A 55 -1.09 -13.43 5.02
N GLU A 56 -2.02 -14.28 4.59
CA GLU A 56 -2.46 -15.46 5.34
C GLU A 56 -1.34 -16.49 5.59
N ARG A 57 -0.21 -16.37 4.88
CA ARG A 57 0.97 -17.24 5.00
C ARG A 57 1.99 -16.67 5.99
N GLY A 58 1.72 -15.50 6.56
CA GLY A 58 2.58 -14.82 7.54
C GLY A 58 3.69 -13.97 6.90
N ALA A 59 3.66 -13.73 5.60
CA ALA A 59 4.61 -12.79 4.97
C ALA A 59 4.28 -11.36 5.39
N LYS A 60 5.30 -10.59 5.77
CA LYS A 60 5.16 -9.19 6.20
C LYS A 60 5.34 -8.23 5.02
N TYR A 61 4.50 -7.21 4.97
CA TYR A 61 4.52 -6.13 3.99
C TYR A 61 4.60 -4.79 4.72
N GLU A 62 5.64 -4.03 4.43
CA GLU A 62 5.85 -2.70 5.01
C GLU A 62 5.64 -1.62 3.95
N LEU A 63 4.68 -0.73 4.19
CA LEU A 63 4.35 0.38 3.31
C LEU A 63 4.85 1.69 3.90
N PRO A 64 5.79 2.38 3.23
CA PRO A 64 6.19 3.71 3.63
C PRO A 64 5.03 4.71 3.56
N LYS A 65 4.98 5.69 4.48
CA LYS A 65 3.89 6.68 4.51
C LYS A 65 3.71 7.46 3.19
N TYR A 66 4.78 7.66 2.42
CA TYR A 66 4.72 8.38 1.14
C TYR A 66 4.00 7.60 0.04
N VAL A 67 3.81 6.27 0.18
CA VAL A 67 3.00 5.49 -0.77
C VAL A 67 1.52 5.50 -0.39
N LEU A 68 1.19 5.79 0.88
CA LEU A 68 -0.16 5.82 1.44
C LEU A 68 -0.84 7.19 1.35
N SER A 69 -0.06 8.26 1.19
CA SER A 69 -0.58 9.62 1.11
C SER A 69 0.29 10.43 0.16
N GLU A 70 -0.36 11.30 -0.61
CA GLU A 70 0.35 12.39 -1.27
C GLU A 70 1.06 13.23 -0.20
N PRO A 71 2.31 13.67 -0.42
CA PRO A 71 2.96 14.59 0.49
C PRO A 71 2.13 15.88 0.59
N THR A 72 1.43 16.07 1.69
CA THR A 72 0.62 17.27 1.96
C THR A 72 1.45 18.55 2.10
N ASN A 73 2.79 18.42 2.12
CA ASN A 73 3.74 19.52 2.26
C ASN A 73 4.28 20.11 0.95
N LEU A 74 3.85 19.62 -0.22
CA LEU A 74 4.15 20.27 -1.51
C LEU A 74 3.06 21.31 -1.85
N LYS A 75 2.92 22.35 -1.03
CA LYS A 75 2.33 23.59 -1.53
C LYS A 75 3.37 24.27 -2.40
N GLY A 76 3.36 23.93 -3.69
CA GLY A 76 3.90 24.83 -4.70
C GLY A 76 3.10 26.12 -4.66
N GLU A 77 3.58 27.09 -3.89
CA GLU A 77 3.18 28.47 -4.00
C GLU A 77 3.50 28.92 -5.42
N LYS A 78 2.50 28.89 -6.30
CA LYS A 78 2.53 29.67 -7.53
C LYS A 78 1.68 30.90 -7.28
N THR A 79 2.34 31.95 -6.79
CA THR A 79 1.90 33.33 -7.04
C THR A 79 1.92 33.61 -8.53
#